data_AF-A0A4S2GCI9-F1
#
_entry.id   AF-A0A4S2GCI9-F1
#
_cell.length_a   1.000
_cell.length_b   1.000
_cell.length_c   1.000
_cell.angle_alpha   90.00
_cell.angle_beta   90.00
_cell.angle_gamma   90.00
#
_symmetry.space_group_name_H-M   'P 1'
#
loop_
_entity.id
_entity.type
_entity.pdbx_description
1 polymer ?
#
loop_
_entity_poly.entity_id
_entity_poly.type
_entity_poly.pdbx_seq_one_letter_code
_entity_poly.pdbx_strand_id
1 'polypeptide(L)'
;MKIFSKLLLIMAMLVSLTPTYVFADKTPAPTRVITLKKKPPKDYGTQLPPNKHRTPSQPIECVISSNVVSISADISTSDILSYEIWDTAGEVCLASFIDESDFIEYVFANDQEMQIQFVTESYVLAGFL
;
A
#
# COMPACT_ATOMS: atom_id res chain seq x y z
N MET A 1 -42.93 -24.68 45.98
CA MET A 1 -42.07 -25.19 44.88
C MET A 1 -42.53 -24.83 43.46
N LYS A 2 -43.84 -24.82 43.13
CA LYS A 2 -44.31 -24.56 41.74
C LYS A 2 -44.04 -23.15 41.20
N ILE A 3 -43.98 -22.13 42.06
CA ILE A 3 -43.71 -20.72 41.68
C ILE A 3 -42.23 -20.50 41.33
N PHE A 4 -41.31 -21.08 42.12
CA PHE A 4 -39.87 -21.00 41.86
C PHE A 4 -39.48 -21.63 40.51
N SER A 5 -40.10 -22.76 40.15
CA SER A 5 -39.88 -23.42 38.86
C SER A 5 -40.33 -22.56 37.67
N LYS A 6 -41.45 -21.83 37.80
CA LYS A 6 -41.91 -20.89 36.76
C LYS A 6 -40.99 -19.68 36.65
N LEU A 7 -40.49 -19.17 37.77
CA LEU A 7 -39.56 -18.03 37.78
C LEU A 7 -38.22 -18.39 37.11
N LEU A 8 -37.72 -19.61 37.35
CA LEU A 8 -36.50 -20.13 36.74
C LEU A 8 -36.64 -20.24 35.20
N LEU A 9 -37.80 -20.72 34.72
CA LEU A 9 -38.09 -20.83 33.29
C LEU A 9 -38.15 -19.47 32.59
N ILE A 10 -38.74 -18.47 33.24
CA ILE A 10 -38.82 -17.10 32.69
C ILE A 10 -37.42 -16.48 32.57
N MET A 11 -36.57 -16.64 33.60
CA MET A 11 -35.19 -16.16 33.56
C MET A 11 -34.35 -16.85 32.48
N ALA A 12 -34.51 -18.16 32.29
CA ALA A 12 -33.82 -18.89 31.24
C ALA A 12 -34.23 -18.40 29.83
N MET A 13 -35.51 -18.05 29.65
CA MET A 13 -36.02 -17.51 28.38
C MET A 13 -35.46 -16.11 28.10
N LEU A 14 -35.39 -15.23 29.11
CA LEU A 14 -34.82 -13.88 29.00
C LEU A 14 -33.33 -13.87 28.60
N VAL A 15 -32.55 -14.85 29.04
CA VAL A 15 -31.13 -14.96 28.68
C VAL A 15 -30.94 -15.30 27.19
N SER A 16 -31.88 -16.03 26.58
CA SER A 16 -31.82 -16.43 25.16
C SER A 16 -32.16 -15.30 24.17
N LEU A 17 -32.73 -14.19 24.64
CA LEU A 17 -33.04 -13.01 23.83
C LEU A 17 -31.93 -11.96 23.81
N THR A 18 -30.79 -12.22 24.44
CA THR A 18 -29.66 -11.29 24.35
C THR A 18 -28.93 -11.49 23.02
N PRO A 19 -28.77 -10.44 22.18
CA PRO A 19 -27.99 -10.57 20.96
C PRO A 19 -26.54 -10.88 21.33
N THR A 20 -26.03 -12.01 20.84
CA THR A 20 -24.62 -12.34 20.95
C THR A 20 -23.84 -11.40 20.04
N TYR A 21 -23.17 -10.40 20.63
CA TYR A 21 -22.24 -9.55 19.89
C TYR A 21 -21.01 -10.37 19.53
N VAL A 22 -20.80 -10.62 18.23
CA VAL A 22 -19.53 -11.11 17.70
C VAL A 22 -18.75 -9.89 17.27
N PHE A 23 -17.68 -9.57 18.00
CA PHE A 23 -16.70 -8.61 17.51
C PHE A 23 -15.91 -9.29 16.40
N ALA A 24 -15.97 -8.75 15.19
CA ALA A 24 -15.07 -9.18 14.12
C ALA A 24 -13.64 -8.88 14.58
N ASP A 25 -12.85 -9.93 14.77
CA ASP A 25 -11.42 -9.78 15.05
C ASP A 25 -10.81 -9.10 13.82
N LYS A 26 -10.27 -7.89 14.01
CA LYS A 26 -9.84 -7.04 12.91
C LYS A 26 -8.55 -7.64 12.35
N THR A 27 -8.70 -8.52 11.35
CA THR A 27 -7.55 -9.06 10.62
C THR A 27 -6.71 -7.86 10.14
N PRO A 28 -5.39 -7.83 10.41
CA PRO A 28 -4.55 -6.74 9.94
C PRO A 28 -4.74 -6.56 8.43
N ALA A 29 -4.97 -5.32 7.99
CA ALA A 29 -5.12 -5.05 6.56
C ALA A 29 -3.84 -5.49 5.81
N PRO A 30 -3.98 -6.11 4.64
CA PRO A 30 -2.82 -6.53 3.85
C PRO A 30 -1.95 -5.31 3.55
N THR A 31 -0.63 -5.49 3.70
CA THR A 31 0.35 -4.42 3.55
C THR A 31 1.53 -4.96 2.74
N ARG A 32 2.02 -4.17 1.78
CA ARG A 32 3.20 -4.46 0.95
C ARG A 32 4.27 -3.42 1.20
N VAL A 33 5.46 -3.86 1.60
CA VAL A 33 6.61 -2.99 1.88
C VAL A 33 7.61 -3.12 0.75
N ILE A 34 7.92 -2.02 0.09
CA ILE A 34 8.88 -1.96 -1.01
C ILE A 34 9.99 -0.95 -0.72
N THR A 35 11.17 -1.20 -1.29
CA THR A 35 12.28 -0.25 -1.25
C THR A 35 12.33 0.53 -2.55
N LEU A 36 12.09 1.84 -2.46
CA LEU A 36 12.22 2.79 -3.56
C LEU A 36 13.64 3.36 -3.63
N LYS A 37 14.07 3.70 -4.84
CA LYS A 37 15.30 4.46 -5.10
C LYS A 37 14.98 5.66 -5.97
N LYS A 38 15.60 6.79 -5.66
CA LYS A 38 15.47 8.01 -6.44
C LYS A 38 16.29 7.88 -7.73
N LYS A 39 15.62 8.01 -8.87
CA LYS A 39 16.21 8.07 -10.20
C LYS A 39 15.96 9.45 -10.82
N PRO A 40 16.91 9.99 -11.60
CA PRO A 40 16.62 11.16 -12.42
C PRO A 40 15.53 10.81 -13.46
N PRO A 41 14.79 11.80 -13.99
CA PRO A 41 13.86 11.58 -15.10
C PRO A 41 14.58 10.96 -16.31
N LYS A 42 13.88 10.16 -17.12
CA LYS A 42 14.47 9.45 -18.29
C LYS A 42 15.17 10.39 -19.29
N ASP A 43 14.79 11.66 -19.36
CA ASP A 43 15.39 12.66 -20.25
C ASP A 43 16.67 13.33 -19.73
N TYR A 44 17.10 13.01 -18.52
CA TYR A 44 18.34 13.57 -17.97
C TYR A 44 19.56 12.84 -18.55
N GLY A 45 20.20 13.46 -19.54
CA GLY A 45 21.35 12.94 -20.29
C GLY A 45 22.37 12.18 -19.43
N THR A 46 22.63 10.93 -19.80
CA THR A 46 23.36 9.92 -19.04
C THR A 46 24.89 10.09 -19.07
N GLN A 47 25.41 11.29 -19.36
CA GLN A 47 26.86 11.47 -19.49
C GLN A 47 27.46 12.01 -18.20
N LEU A 48 27.87 11.09 -17.33
CA LEU A 48 28.76 11.43 -16.22
C LEU A 48 30.13 11.87 -16.78
N PRO A 49 30.77 12.90 -16.20
CA PRO A 49 32.16 13.22 -16.51
C PRO A 49 33.04 11.99 -16.23
N PRO A 50 34.07 11.72 -17.06
CA PRO A 50 35.02 10.66 -16.77
C PRO A 50 35.63 10.91 -15.37
N ASN A 51 35.74 9.87 -14.55
CA ASN A 51 36.20 9.90 -13.14
C ASN A 51 35.23 10.40 -12.05
N LYS A 52 33.92 10.53 -12.30
CA LYS A 52 32.95 10.72 -11.19
C LYS A 52 32.18 9.45 -10.88
N HIS A 53 32.32 8.97 -9.64
CA HIS A 53 31.42 7.96 -9.07
C HIS A 53 30.18 8.64 -8.51
N ARG A 54 28.99 8.08 -8.79
CA ARG A 54 27.76 8.51 -8.12
C ARG A 54 27.73 7.88 -6.73
N THR A 55 27.43 8.68 -5.72
CA THR A 55 27.00 8.15 -4.42
C THR A 55 25.73 7.33 -4.66
N PRO A 56 25.64 6.09 -4.14
CA PRO A 56 24.43 5.31 -4.25
C PRO A 56 23.26 6.06 -3.63
N SER A 57 22.11 6.03 -4.30
CA SER A 57 20.89 6.64 -3.77
C SER A 57 20.49 5.95 -2.46
N GLN A 58 20.12 6.74 -1.46
CA GLN A 58 19.60 6.23 -0.20
C GLN A 58 18.31 5.43 -0.46
N PRO A 59 18.18 4.21 0.10
CA PRO A 59 16.94 3.45 0.02
C PRO A 59 15.83 4.20 0.78
N ILE A 60 14.64 4.27 0.17
CA ILE A 60 13.45 4.90 0.73
C ILE A 60 12.42 3.80 0.95
N GLU A 61 11.92 3.65 2.17
CA GLU A 61 10.90 2.66 2.48
C GLU A 61 9.54 3.19 2.04
N CYS A 62 8.77 2.35 1.36
CA CYS A 62 7.41 2.64 0.94
C CYS A 62 6.49 1.51 1.39
N VAL A 63 5.42 1.88 2.08
CA VAL A 63 4.43 0.97 2.63
C VAL A 63 3.12 1.22 1.91
N ILE A 64 2.67 0.24 1.14
CA ILE A 64 1.38 0.25 0.45
C ILE A 64 0.41 -0.55 1.32
N SER A 65 -0.56 0.15 1.91
CA SER A 65 -1.64 -0.45 2.68
C SER A 65 -2.94 -0.41 1.87
N SER A 66 -4.00 -1.07 2.36
CA SER A 66 -5.29 -1.11 1.65
C SER A 66 -5.92 0.27 1.38
N ASN A 67 -5.48 1.33 2.07
CA ASN A 67 -6.12 2.64 2.03
C ASN A 67 -5.16 3.80 1.70
N VAL A 68 -3.85 3.59 1.86
CA VAL A 68 -2.87 4.67 1.73
C VAL A 68 -1.50 4.13 1.33
N VAL A 69 -0.77 4.93 0.54
CA VAL A 69 0.67 4.79 0.29
C VAL A 69 1.44 5.69 1.26
N SER A 70 2.35 5.11 2.03
CA SER A 70 3.21 5.85 2.97
C SER A 70 4.67 5.75 2.57
N ILE A 71 5.34 6.88 2.41
CA ILE A 71 6.76 6.96 2.03
C ILE A 71 7.55 7.49 3.23
N SER A 72 8.61 6.79 3.64
CA SER A 72 9.35 7.09 4.88
C SER A 72 10.25 8.33 4.81
N ALA A 73 10.40 8.93 3.63
CA ALA A 73 11.19 10.15 3.42
C ALA A 73 10.30 11.40 3.54
N ASP A 74 10.90 12.59 3.61
CA ASP A 74 10.20 13.89 3.48
C ASP A 74 9.72 14.10 2.02
N ILE A 75 8.96 13.13 1.50
CA ILE A 75 8.35 13.15 0.18
C ILE A 75 6.86 13.05 0.43
N SER A 76 6.14 14.12 0.09
CA SER A 76 4.69 14.12 0.19
C SER A 76 4.12 13.31 -0.97
N THR A 77 3.09 12.49 -0.73
CA THR A 77 2.33 11.85 -1.81
C THR A 77 1.64 12.88 -2.70
N SER A 78 1.41 14.11 -2.21
CA SER A 78 0.94 15.24 -3.03
C SER A 78 1.91 15.66 -4.14
N ASP A 79 3.19 15.32 -4.02
CA ASP A 79 4.22 15.66 -5.01
C ASP A 79 4.30 14.61 -6.13
N ILE A 80 3.54 13.51 -5.99
CA ILE A 80 3.43 12.45 -6.98
C ILE A 80 2.40 12.89 -8.03
N LEU A 81 2.88 12.95 -9.28
CA LEU A 81 2.07 13.26 -10.45
C LEU A 81 1.38 12.01 -11.01
N SER A 82 2.04 10.86 -10.94
CA SER A 82 1.48 9.58 -11.37
C SER A 82 2.11 8.40 -10.63
N TYR A 83 1.29 7.38 -10.43
CA TYR A 83 1.67 6.06 -9.95
C TYR A 83 1.68 5.11 -11.15
N GLU A 84 2.84 4.59 -11.51
CA GLU A 84 3.02 3.80 -12.72
C GLU A 84 3.48 2.38 -12.40
N ILE A 85 2.92 1.43 -13.15
CA ILE A 85 3.31 0.03 -13.14
C ILE A 85 4.07 -0.24 -14.43
N TRP A 86 5.27 -0.76 -14.30
CA TRP A 86 6.17 -1.08 -15.39
C TRP A 86 6.49 -2.57 -15.37
N ASP A 87 6.93 -3.07 -16.53
CA ASP A 87 7.58 -4.38 -16.60
C ASP A 87 8.84 -4.42 -15.70
N THR A 88 9.30 -5.63 -15.39
CA THR A 88 10.48 -5.82 -14.53
C THR A 88 11.77 -5.28 -15.16
N ALA A 89 11.78 -5.05 -16.48
CA ALA A 89 12.88 -4.41 -17.19
C ALA A 89 12.85 -2.87 -17.08
N GLY A 90 11.72 -2.24 -16.72
CA GLY A 90 11.56 -0.79 -16.67
C GLY A 90 11.47 -0.12 -18.05
N GLU A 91 11.15 -0.91 -19.08
CA GLU A 91 11.11 -0.51 -20.49
C GLU A 91 9.70 -0.18 -20.96
N VAL A 92 8.68 -0.88 -20.44
CA VAL A 92 7.27 -0.70 -20.85
C VAL A 92 6.41 -0.31 -19.65
N CYS A 93 5.72 0.82 -19.77
CA CYS A 93 4.68 1.22 -18.82
C CYS A 93 3.40 0.42 -19.11
N LEU A 94 3.00 -0.42 -18.17
CA LEU A 94 1.83 -1.30 -18.27
C LEU A 94 0.55 -0.60 -17.81
N ALA A 95 0.65 0.27 -16.81
CA ALA A 95 -0.46 1.07 -16.29
C ALA A 95 0.04 2.37 -15.65
N SER A 96 -0.79 3.41 -15.66
CA SER A 96 -0.51 4.70 -15.04
C SER A 96 -1.79 5.23 -14.40
N PHE A 97 -1.68 5.68 -13.15
CA PHE A 97 -2.78 6.14 -12.32
C PHE A 97 -2.46 7.54 -11.77
N ILE A 98 -3.47 8.40 -11.73
CA ILE A 98 -3.39 9.70 -11.05
C ILE A 98 -3.89 9.54 -9.61
N ASP A 99 -4.98 8.80 -9.44
CA ASP A 99 -5.59 8.55 -8.15
C ASP A 99 -4.88 7.42 -7.40
N GLU A 100 -4.48 7.69 -6.15
CA GLU A 100 -3.78 6.73 -5.29
C GLU A 100 -4.65 5.49 -5.01
N SER A 101 -5.96 5.65 -4.89
CA SER A 101 -6.90 4.54 -4.62
C SER A 101 -6.89 3.48 -5.71
N ASP A 102 -6.86 3.93 -6.97
CA ASP A 102 -6.95 3.05 -8.14
C ASP A 102 -5.64 2.26 -8.30
N PHE A 103 -4.51 2.93 -8.02
CA PHE A 103 -3.21 2.28 -7.92
C PHE A 103 -3.19 1.21 -6.82
N ILE A 104 -3.68 1.51 -5.62
CA ILE A 104 -3.74 0.56 -4.50
C ILE A 104 -4.60 -0.65 -4.88
N GLU A 105 -5.78 -0.42 -5.46
CA GLU A 105 -6.67 -1.49 -5.92
C GLU A 105 -5.96 -2.40 -6.93
N TYR A 106 -5.28 -1.80 -7.92
CA TYR A 106 -4.51 -2.56 -8.91
C TYR A 106 -3.40 -3.40 -8.27
N VAL A 107 -2.63 -2.81 -7.36
CA VAL A 107 -1.54 -3.50 -6.66
C VAL A 107 -2.07 -4.69 -5.87
N PHE A 108 -3.15 -4.54 -5.11
CA PHE A 108 -3.70 -5.66 -4.33
C PHE A 108 -4.49 -6.68 -5.17
N ALA A 109 -4.97 -6.30 -6.36
CA ALA A 109 -5.58 -7.23 -7.30
C ALA A 109 -4.56 -8.11 -8.04
N ASN A 110 -3.28 -7.71 -8.09
CA ASN A 110 -2.23 -8.40 -8.83
C ASN A 110 -1.08 -8.85 -7.91
N ASP A 111 -0.63 -10.09 -8.07
CA ASP A 111 0.49 -10.67 -7.30
C ASP A 111 1.69 -11.00 -8.18
N GLN A 112 1.78 -10.34 -9.34
CA GLN A 112 2.90 -10.51 -10.27
C GLN A 112 4.06 -9.59 -9.90
N GLU A 113 5.28 -10.06 -10.16
CA GLU A 113 6.48 -9.25 -10.01
C GLU A 113 6.43 -8.08 -11.01
N MET A 114 6.58 -6.86 -10.49
CA MET A 114 6.44 -5.65 -11.30
C MET A 114 7.31 -4.52 -10.75
N GLN A 115 7.72 -3.60 -11.63
CA GLN A 115 8.38 -2.39 -11.20
C GLN A 115 7.34 -1.30 -10.94
N ILE A 116 7.41 -0.67 -9.78
CA ILE A 116 6.60 0.50 -9.44
C ILE A 116 7.42 1.76 -9.60
N GLN A 117 6.81 2.77 -10.22
CA GLN A 117 7.42 4.09 -10.38
C GLN A 117 6.44 5.18 -9.91
N PHE A 118 6.88 6.02 -8.98
CA PHE A 118 6.17 7.25 -8.62
C PHE A 118 6.87 8.42 -9.30
N VAL A 119 6.16 9.06 -10.22
CA VAL A 119 6.68 10.18 -11.01
C VAL A 119 6.40 11.47 -10.25
N THR A 120 7.43 12.28 -10.06
CA THR A 120 7.30 13.64 -9.53
C THR A 120 7.76 14.63 -10.61
N GLU A 121 7.64 15.93 -10.36
CA GLU A 121 8.11 16.97 -11.29
C GLU A 121 9.61 16.87 -11.62
N SER A 122 10.43 16.39 -10.66
CA SER A 122 11.89 16.50 -10.75
C SER A 122 12.64 15.17 -10.71
N TYR A 123 11.99 14.08 -10.33
CA TYR A 123 12.59 12.75 -10.23
C TYR A 123 11.55 11.64 -10.25
N VAL A 124 12.02 10.41 -10.38
CA VAL A 124 11.18 9.21 -10.26
C VAL A 124 11.65 8.39 -9.07
N LEU A 125 10.72 7.91 -8.26
CA LEU A 125 10.98 6.90 -7.24
C LEU A 125 10.64 5.55 -7.82
N ALA A 126 11.62 4.64 -7.88
CA ALA A 126 11.41 3.32 -8.48
C ALA A 126 11.77 2.19 -7.51
N GLY A 127 10.92 1.18 -7.43
CA GLY A 127 11.15 -0.05 -6.68
C GLY A 127 10.46 -1.23 -7.34
N PHE A 128 10.60 -2.40 -6.73
CA PHE A 128 10.00 -3.65 -7.22
C PHE A 128 9.08 -4.21 -6.16
N LEU A 129 8.01 -4.83 -6.64
CA LEU A 129 7.05 -5.57 -5.82
C LEU A 129 7.18 -7.05 -6.16
#